data_AF-A0A4P6UJH5-F1
#
_entry.id   AF-A0A4P6UJH5-F1
#
_cell.length_a   1.000
_cell.length_b   1.000
_cell.length_c   1.000
_cell.angle_alpha   90.00
_cell.angle_beta   90.00
_cell.angle_gamma   90.00
#
_symmetry.space_group_name_H-M   'P 1'
#
loop_
_entity.id
_entity.type
_entity.pdbx_description
1 polymer ?
#
loop_
_entity_poly.entity_id
_entity_poly.type
_entity_poly.pdbx_seq_one_letter_code
_entity_poly.pdbx_strand_id
1 'polypeptide(L)'
;MGTSPKSPGLFASTRKLLDTALECVQVRLALISNEVEQEKLRLFDGLLWAGSALLLLSLGTVLLVAFLVVLFWDSHRLQALGVLTVLFLGSGGGLLCIARARLRKPGGMFSASADELGRDRAALREEE
;
A
#
# COMPACT_ATOMS: atom_id res chain seq x y z
N MET A 1 29.76 -62.58 22.26
CA MET A 1 29.51 -61.24 22.84
C MET A 1 29.00 -60.35 21.71
N GLY A 2 27.68 -60.30 21.50
CA GLY A 2 27.08 -59.60 20.36
C GLY A 2 26.83 -58.12 20.67
N THR A 3 27.39 -57.23 19.87
CA THR A 3 27.19 -55.78 19.98
C THR A 3 25.83 -55.40 19.37
N SER A 4 24.89 -54.97 20.20
CA SER A 4 23.60 -54.43 19.73
C SER A 4 23.81 -53.13 18.94
N PRO A 5 23.19 -52.96 17.75
CA PRO A 5 23.28 -51.72 17.00
C PRO A 5 22.40 -50.66 17.68
N LYS A 6 23.02 -49.56 18.11
CA LYS A 6 22.32 -48.39 18.68
C LYS A 6 21.52 -47.74 17.55
N SER A 7 20.21 -47.98 17.53
CA SER A 7 19.25 -47.44 16.58
C SER A 7 19.45 -45.91 16.40
N PRO A 8 19.61 -45.40 15.16
CA PRO A 8 19.71 -43.97 14.92
C PRO A 8 18.40 -43.31 15.34
N GLY A 9 18.46 -42.56 16.45
CA GLY A 9 17.27 -42.09 17.17
C GLY A 9 16.47 -41.03 16.43
N LEU A 10 15.19 -40.93 16.77
CA LEU A 10 14.21 -39.91 16.35
C LEU A 10 14.77 -38.48 16.37
N PHE A 11 15.67 -38.19 17.31
CA PHE A 11 16.37 -36.91 17.47
C PHE A 11 17.21 -36.51 16.25
N ALA A 12 17.79 -37.49 15.54
CA ALA A 12 18.52 -37.25 14.30
C ALA A 12 17.55 -36.88 13.15
N SER A 13 16.33 -37.41 13.17
CA SER A 13 15.30 -37.12 12.17
C SER A 13 14.70 -35.73 12.35
N THR A 14 14.38 -35.32 13.59
CA THR A 14 13.94 -33.94 13.90
C THR A 14 15.01 -32.91 13.59
N ARG A 15 16.29 -33.21 13.85
CA ARG A 15 17.40 -32.31 13.47
C ARG A 15 17.50 -32.13 11.97
N LYS A 16 17.30 -33.20 11.20
CA LYS A 16 17.33 -33.16 9.74
C LYS A 16 16.14 -32.39 9.17
N LEU A 17 14.95 -32.54 9.76
CA LEU A 17 13.76 -31.76 9.40
C LEU A 17 13.93 -30.28 9.70
N LEU A 18 14.53 -29.92 10.84
CA LEU A 18 14.87 -28.54 11.18
C LEU A 18 15.85 -27.91 10.19
N ASP A 19 16.85 -28.68 9.75
CA ASP A 19 17.84 -28.25 8.77
C ASP A 19 17.18 -27.97 7.41
N THR A 20 16.32 -28.90 6.95
CA THR A 20 15.54 -28.73 5.72
C THR A 20 14.54 -27.57 5.81
N ALA A 21 13.92 -27.36 6.97
CA ALA A 21 13.01 -26.24 7.20
C ALA A 21 13.75 -24.90 7.18
N LEU A 22 14.92 -24.83 7.81
CA LEU A 22 15.79 -23.63 7.79
C LEU A 22 16.25 -23.31 6.37
N GLU A 23 16.66 -24.32 5.61
CA GLU A 23 17.06 -24.17 4.20
C GLU A 23 15.88 -23.68 3.34
N CYS A 24 14.68 -24.21 3.55
CA CYS A 24 13.47 -23.76 2.85
C CYS A 24 13.11 -22.30 3.19
N VAL A 25 13.18 -21.93 4.47
CA VAL A 25 12.94 -20.55 4.93
C VAL A 25 13.99 -19.60 4.34
N GLN A 26 15.26 -20.01 4.29
CA GLN A 26 16.35 -19.22 3.74
C GLN A 26 16.15 -18.94 2.24
N VAL A 27 15.75 -19.95 1.46
CA VAL A 27 15.45 -19.79 0.02
C VAL A 27 14.24 -18.89 -0.19
N ARG A 28 13.17 -19.04 0.60
CA ARG A 28 11.99 -18.17 0.49
C ARG A 28 12.27 -16.74 0.93
N LEU A 29 13.05 -16.53 1.98
CA LEU A 29 13.49 -15.19 2.38
C LEU A 29 14.33 -14.52 1.30
N ALA A 30 15.21 -15.27 0.63
CA ALA A 30 15.99 -14.76 -0.49
C ALA A 30 15.09 -14.35 -1.68
N LEU A 31 14.05 -15.12 -1.99
CA LEU A 31 13.06 -14.79 -3.02
C LEU A 31 12.17 -13.59 -2.62
N ILE A 32 11.62 -13.58 -1.40
CA ILE A 32 10.80 -12.47 -0.89
C ILE A 32 11.62 -11.18 -0.85
N SER A 33 12.89 -11.24 -0.43
CA SER A 33 13.78 -10.08 -0.41
C SER A 33 13.99 -9.50 -1.82
N ASN A 34 14.13 -10.37 -2.81
CA ASN A 34 14.29 -9.97 -4.21
C ASN A 34 12.99 -9.38 -4.80
N GLU A 35 11.86 -10.04 -4.57
CA GLU A 35 10.54 -9.55 -5.00
C GLU A 35 10.19 -8.20 -4.36
N VAL A 36 10.47 -8.03 -3.06
CA VAL A 36 10.26 -6.75 -2.36
C VAL A 36 11.10 -5.65 -2.99
N GLU A 37 12.36 -5.90 -3.34
CA GLU A 37 13.23 -4.91 -3.98
C GLU A 37 12.73 -4.50 -5.37
N GLN A 38 12.27 -5.47 -6.16
CA GLN A 38 11.67 -5.23 -7.48
C GLN A 38 10.35 -4.45 -7.41
N GLU A 39 9.46 -4.82 -6.48
CA GLU A 39 8.17 -4.14 -6.30
C GLU A 39 8.39 -2.70 -5.80
N LYS A 40 9.38 -2.48 -4.93
CA LYS A 40 9.69 -1.15 -4.38
C LYS A 40 10.11 -0.18 -5.46
N LEU A 41 10.96 -0.59 -6.40
CA LEU A 41 11.38 0.26 -7.52
C LEU A 41 10.20 0.63 -8.42
N ARG A 42 9.33 -0.33 -8.75
CA ARG A 42 8.13 -0.08 -9.56
C ARG A 42 7.16 0.89 -8.88
N LEU A 43 6.99 0.76 -7.56
CA LEU A 43 6.17 1.67 -6.77
C LEU A 43 6.81 3.06 -6.65
N PHE A 44 8.14 3.16 -6.47
CA PHE A 44 8.85 4.43 -6.44
C PHE A 44 8.77 5.16 -7.78
N ASP A 45 9.04 4.47 -8.89
CA ASP A 45 8.91 5.05 -10.23
C ASP A 45 7.48 5.49 -10.50
N GLY A 46 6.49 4.65 -10.18
CA GLY A 46 5.09 5.00 -10.28
C GLY A 46 4.72 6.23 -9.45
N LEU A 47 5.26 6.35 -8.22
CA LEU A 47 5.03 7.48 -7.33
C LEU A 47 5.70 8.77 -7.84
N LEU A 48 6.90 8.67 -8.41
CA LEU A 48 7.59 9.80 -9.02
C LEU A 48 6.83 10.32 -10.24
N TRP A 49 6.37 9.43 -11.12
CA TRP A 49 5.56 9.79 -12.28
C TRP A 49 4.20 10.36 -11.87
N ALA A 50 3.50 9.71 -10.94
CA ALA A 50 2.22 10.19 -10.44
C ALA A 50 2.37 11.55 -9.73
N GLY A 51 3.40 11.70 -8.91
CA GLY A 51 3.74 12.97 -8.25
C GLY A 51 4.04 14.07 -9.26
N SER A 52 4.88 13.80 -10.26
CA SER A 52 5.18 14.74 -11.35
C SER A 52 3.93 15.13 -12.13
N ALA A 53 3.07 14.17 -12.48
CA ALA A 53 1.81 14.43 -13.16
C ALA A 53 0.87 15.30 -12.30
N LEU A 54 0.74 15.01 -11.01
CA LEU A 54 -0.06 15.83 -10.08
C LEU A 54 0.50 17.25 -9.95
N LEU A 55 1.82 17.41 -9.88
CA LEU A 55 2.48 18.72 -9.85
C LEU A 55 2.19 19.51 -11.13
N LEU A 56 2.35 18.91 -12.30
CA LEU A 56 2.05 19.57 -13.58
C LEU A 56 0.57 19.93 -13.70
N LEU A 57 -0.34 19.04 -13.30
CA LEU A 57 -1.78 19.30 -13.34
C LEU A 57 -2.20 20.41 -12.37
N SER A 58 -1.66 20.42 -11.14
CA SER A 58 -1.93 21.48 -10.17
C SER A 58 -1.42 22.83 -10.67
N LEU A 59 -0.22 22.89 -11.23
CA LEU A 59 0.33 24.10 -11.84
C LEU A 59 -0.51 24.57 -13.03
N GLY A 60 -0.88 23.65 -13.93
CA GLY A 60 -1.76 23.94 -15.07
C GLY A 60 -3.13 24.45 -14.65
N THR A 61 -3.68 23.94 -13.54
CA THR A 61 -4.92 24.44 -12.95
C THR A 61 -4.76 25.88 -12.48
N VAL A 62 -3.70 26.21 -11.73
CA VAL A 62 -3.44 27.59 -11.30
C VAL A 62 -3.27 28.54 -12.49
N LEU A 63 -2.57 28.11 -13.55
CA LEU A 63 -2.41 28.90 -14.77
C LEU A 63 -3.74 29.10 -15.51
N LEU A 64 -4.56 28.05 -15.64
CA LEU A 64 -5.89 28.13 -16.25
C LEU A 64 -6.78 29.11 -15.49
N VAL A 65 -6.72 29.07 -14.16
CA VAL A 65 -7.42 30.00 -13.29
C VAL A 65 -6.97 31.44 -13.53
N ALA A 66 -5.66 31.69 -13.54
CA ALA A 66 -5.11 33.02 -13.83
C ALA A 66 -5.51 33.49 -15.23
N PHE A 67 -5.46 32.60 -16.23
CA PHE A 67 -5.90 32.89 -17.59
C PHE A 67 -7.37 33.29 -17.63
N LEU A 68 -8.27 32.57 -16.96
CA LEU A 68 -9.69 32.93 -16.87
C LEU A 68 -9.89 34.28 -16.19
N VAL A 69 -9.16 34.56 -15.10
CA VAL A 69 -9.23 35.85 -14.42
C VAL A 69 -8.83 36.98 -15.36
N VAL A 70 -7.71 36.84 -16.09
CA VAL A 70 -7.24 37.84 -17.05
C VAL A 70 -8.21 37.99 -18.23
N LEU A 71 -8.72 36.88 -18.77
CA LEU A 71 -9.64 36.88 -19.91
C LEU A 71 -10.94 37.63 -19.61
N PHE A 72 -11.47 37.48 -18.39
CA PHE A 72 -12.74 38.11 -17.98
C PHE A 72 -12.56 39.40 -17.16
N TRP A 73 -11.32 39.88 -16.99
CA TRP A 73 -10.97 41.00 -16.12
C TRP A 73 -11.58 42.35 -16.57
N ASP A 74 -11.78 42.56 -17.86
CA ASP A 74 -12.17 43.89 -18.35
C ASP A 74 -13.65 44.21 -18.13
N SER A 75 -14.55 43.22 -18.22
CA SER A 75 -16.01 43.45 -18.16
C SER A 75 -16.72 42.78 -16.99
N HIS A 76 -16.15 41.73 -16.37
CA HIS A 76 -16.89 40.87 -15.44
C HIS A 76 -16.05 40.37 -14.25
N ARG A 77 -15.21 41.25 -13.68
CA ARG A 77 -14.30 40.92 -12.54
C ARG A 77 -14.96 40.14 -11.41
N LEU A 78 -16.15 40.56 -11.01
CA LEU A 78 -16.93 39.93 -9.92
C LEU A 78 -17.46 38.55 -10.29
N GLN A 79 -17.88 38.34 -11.53
CA GLN A 79 -18.38 37.03 -12.00
C GLN A 79 -17.22 36.05 -12.18
N ALA A 80 -16.08 36.50 -12.73
CA ALA A 80 -14.89 35.67 -12.85
C ALA A 80 -14.40 35.18 -11.48
N LEU A 81 -14.34 36.09 -10.50
CA LEU A 81 -13.97 35.76 -9.13
C LEU A 81 -15.01 34.85 -8.45
N GLY A 82 -16.30 35.11 -8.66
CA GLY A 82 -17.39 34.31 -8.10
C GLY A 82 -17.43 32.88 -8.64
N VAL A 83 -17.36 32.70 -9.96
CA VAL A 83 -17.32 31.38 -10.61
C VAL A 83 -16.12 30.58 -10.13
N LEU A 84 -14.96 31.23 -10.07
CA LEU A 84 -13.73 30.58 -9.61
C LEU A 84 -13.81 30.16 -8.14
N THR A 85 -14.36 31.03 -7.29
CA THR A 85 -14.56 30.76 -5.86
C THR A 85 -15.48 29.54 -5.67
N VAL A 86 -16.62 29.50 -6.37
CA VAL A 86 -17.56 28.37 -6.29
C VAL A 86 -16.93 27.09 -6.82
N LEU A 87 -16.18 27.15 -7.92
CA LEU A 87 -15.47 26.00 -8.46
C LEU A 87 -14.42 25.45 -7.49
N PHE A 88 -13.61 26.32 -6.87
CA PHE A 88 -12.57 25.91 -5.92
C PHE A 88 -13.16 25.39 -4.61
N LEU A 89 -14.13 26.07 -4.03
CA LEU A 89 -14.80 25.59 -2.80
C LEU A 89 -15.58 24.29 -3.07
N GLY A 90 -16.26 24.19 -4.21
CA GLY A 90 -17.01 23.00 -4.58
C GLY A 90 -16.12 21.79 -4.82
N SER A 91 -15.06 21.94 -5.63
CA SER A 91 -14.09 20.87 -5.89
C SER A 91 -13.33 20.48 -4.62
N GLY A 92 -12.85 21.45 -3.85
CA GLY A 92 -12.18 21.23 -2.56
C GLY A 92 -13.07 20.52 -1.55
N GLY A 93 -14.32 20.97 -1.40
CA GLY A 93 -15.32 20.33 -0.54
C GLY A 93 -15.67 18.91 -0.99
N GLY A 94 -15.80 18.67 -2.30
CA GLY A 94 -16.02 17.35 -2.88
C GLY A 94 -14.85 16.39 -2.61
N LEU A 95 -13.62 16.84 -2.86
CA LEU A 95 -12.39 16.11 -2.54
C LEU A 95 -12.31 15.79 -1.04
N LEU A 96 -12.63 16.74 -0.17
CA LEU A 96 -12.71 16.54 1.28
C LEU A 96 -13.76 15.49 1.65
N CYS A 97 -14.95 15.52 1.05
CA CYS A 97 -15.98 14.51 1.27
C CYS A 97 -15.53 13.11 0.84
N ILE A 98 -14.93 12.98 -0.35
CA ILE A 98 -14.41 11.71 -0.86
C ILE A 98 -13.27 11.20 0.03
N ALA A 99 -12.33 12.07 0.42
CA ALA A 99 -11.23 11.73 1.31
C ALA A 99 -11.76 11.27 2.67
N ARG A 100 -12.73 11.98 3.24
CA ARG A 100 -13.35 11.62 4.52
C ARG A 100 -14.13 10.30 4.42
N ALA A 101 -14.81 10.04 3.31
CA ALA A 101 -15.50 8.78 3.07
C ALA A 101 -14.51 7.61 2.91
N ARG A 102 -13.38 7.82 2.24
CA ARG A 102 -12.31 6.81 2.11
C ARG A 102 -11.63 6.52 3.43
N LEU A 103 -11.33 7.54 4.23
CA LEU A 103 -10.70 7.40 5.55
C LEU A 103 -11.65 6.77 6.60
N ARG A 104 -12.96 6.93 6.44
CA ARG A 104 -13.97 6.33 7.32
C ARG A 104 -14.36 4.90 6.94
N LYS A 105 -13.91 4.35 5.80
CA LYS A 105 -14.12 2.94 5.47
C LYS A 105 -13.21 2.08 6.37
N PRO A 106 -13.76 1.26 7.30
CA PRO A 106 -12.98 0.39 8.17
C PRO A 106 -12.57 -0.88 7.40
N GLY A 107 -11.77 -0.70 6.35
CA GLY A 107 -11.54 -1.72 5.34
C GLY A 107 -10.26 -1.52 4.53
N GLY A 108 -9.20 -0.99 5.15
CA GLY A 108 -7.89 -1.00 4.50
C GLY A 108 -7.45 -2.44 4.20
N MET A 109 -6.64 -2.66 3.17
CA MET A 109 -6.09 -3.99 2.79
C MET A 109 -5.59 -4.83 3.98
N PHE A 110 -5.11 -4.16 5.04
CA PHE A 110 -4.65 -4.81 6.27
C PHE A 110 -5.75 -5.34 7.19
N SER A 111 -6.99 -4.86 7.08
CA SER A 111 -8.11 -5.37 7.89
C SER A 111 -8.49 -6.80 7.49
N ALA A 112 -8.50 -7.10 6.18
CA ALA A 112 -8.71 -8.45 5.69
C ALA A 112 -7.58 -9.39 6.14
N SER A 113 -6.31 -8.96 6.01
CA SER A 113 -5.17 -9.74 6.52
C SER A 113 -5.15 -9.88 8.04
N ALA A 114 -5.61 -8.87 8.79
CA ALA A 114 -5.71 -8.93 10.25
C ALA A 114 -6.82 -9.88 10.72
N ASP A 115 -7.94 -9.93 10.01
CA ASP A 115 -9.02 -10.89 10.24
C ASP A 115 -8.57 -12.32 9.91
N GLU A 116 -7.81 -12.49 8.84
CA GLU A 116 -7.25 -13.78 8.42
C GLU A 116 -6.20 -14.30 9.41
N LEU A 117 -5.32 -13.42 9.93
CA LEU A 117 -4.41 -13.73 11.04
C LEU A 117 -5.14 -14.03 12.36
N GLY A 118 -6.30 -13.39 12.60
CA GLY A 118 -7.16 -13.68 13.74
C GLY A 118 -7.75 -15.09 13.67
N ARG A 119 -8.17 -15.52 12.47
CA ARG A 119 -8.69 -16.87 12.21
C ARG A 119 -7.60 -17.94 12.34
N ASP A 120 -6.39 -17.69 11.85
CA ASP A 120 -5.26 -18.60 12.04
C ASP A 120 -4.90 -18.78 13.52
N ARG A 121 -4.95 -17.71 14.32
CA ARG A 121 -4.75 -17.80 15.77
C ARG A 121 -5.85 -18.55 16.51
N ALA A 122 -7.09 -18.48 16.03
CA ALA A 122 -8.20 -19.22 16.60
C ALA A 122 -8.05 -20.73 16.31
N ALA A 123 -7.69 -21.10 15.09
CA ALA A 123 -7.45 -22.48 14.70
C ALA A 123 -6.30 -23.13 15.50
N LEU A 124 -5.20 -22.40 15.70
CA LEU A 124 -4.06 -22.88 16.51
C LEU A 124 -4.37 -23.03 18.01
N ARG A 125 -5.43 -22.39 18.52
CA ARG A 125 -5.89 -22.53 19.91
C ARG A 125 -6.89 -23.67 20.11
N GLU A 126 -7.52 -24.16 19.03
CA GLU A 126 -8.43 -25.30 19.07
C GLU A 126 -7.71 -26.65 18.89
N GLU A 127 -6.45 -26.64 18.45
CA GLU A 127 -5.58 -27.83 18.35
C GLU A 127 -4.79 -28.15 19.64
N GLU A 128 -4.87 -27.31 20.68
CA GLU A 128 -4.43 -27.61 22.08
C GLU A 128 -5.59 -28.15 22.93
#